data_AF-A0A9E3L192-F1
#
_entry.id   AF-A0A9E3L192-F1
#
_cell.length_a   1.000
_cell.length_b   1.000
_cell.length_c   1.000
_cell.angle_alpha   90.00
_cell.angle_beta   90.00
_cell.angle_gamma   90.00
#
_symmetry.space_group_name_H-M   'P 1'
#
loop_
_entity.id
_entity.type
_entity.pdbx_description
1 polymer ?
#
loop_
_entity_poly.entity_id
_entity_poly.type
_entity_poly.pdbx_seq_one_letter_code
_entity_poly.pdbx_strand_id
1 'polypeptide(L)'
;SDEPFLNVVKGDRRGHKSFAGHVFWQDETYNDNRVLVHIPENFDVKKPAVIVVFFHGNGATLVRDVRDRQLLPRQITESGVNAVLLAPQLAVDAADSSAGKFWQEGGFKRFMAESAEHLGRLYGEPGAAKAFANMPIVIIGYSGGFLPTAYSLDIGGTAGRVRGVVLLDAVYGQLDKFASWIENNRAGFFVSSYTHYTARHDHELMQMIKEKGIAVSEDMDGPLKPGRVVFVETGEGITHRNYVTQAWTENPVRDVLVKMAAAQSANRIAAGTSSSSSR
;
A
#
# COMPACT_ATOMS: atom_id res chain seq x y z
N SER A 1 6.63 -22.66 -9.61
CA SER A 1 5.95 -23.52 -10.59
C SER A 1 5.96 -22.75 -11.90
N ASP A 2 6.28 -23.42 -13.01
CA ASP A 2 6.29 -22.83 -14.35
C ASP A 2 4.89 -22.88 -14.99
N GLU A 3 3.85 -23.23 -14.22
CA GLU A 3 2.49 -23.27 -14.73
C GLU A 3 1.98 -21.84 -15.01
N PRO A 4 1.34 -21.61 -16.18
CA PRO A 4 0.68 -20.34 -16.46
C PRO A 4 -0.36 -20.01 -15.38
N PHE A 5 -0.50 -18.72 -15.04
CA PHE A 5 -1.50 -18.29 -14.05
C PHE A 5 -2.91 -18.83 -14.37
N LEU A 6 -3.37 -18.67 -15.61
CA LEU A 6 -4.61 -19.27 -16.08
C LEU A 6 -4.34 -20.74 -16.48
N ASN A 7 -4.37 -21.62 -15.49
CA ASN A 7 -4.04 -23.06 -15.60
C ASN A 7 -5.26 -23.97 -15.81
N VAL A 8 -6.48 -23.44 -15.84
CA VAL A 8 -7.71 -24.20 -16.11
C VAL A 8 -8.33 -23.76 -17.43
N VAL A 9 -8.73 -24.73 -18.26
CA VAL A 9 -9.45 -24.49 -19.51
C VAL A 9 -10.74 -25.30 -19.52
N LYS A 10 -11.87 -24.67 -19.86
CA LYS A 10 -13.17 -25.34 -20.03
C LYS A 10 -13.90 -24.72 -21.22
N GLY A 11 -13.91 -25.42 -22.35
CA GLY A 11 -14.33 -24.83 -23.63
C GLY A 11 -13.44 -23.63 -23.96
N ASP A 12 -14.06 -22.50 -24.29
CA ASP A 12 -13.35 -21.25 -24.61
C ASP A 12 -12.96 -20.44 -23.36
N ARG A 13 -13.36 -20.88 -22.16
CA ARG A 13 -13.06 -20.16 -20.91
C ARG A 13 -11.73 -20.58 -20.33
N ARG A 14 -11.00 -19.58 -19.82
CA ARG A 14 -9.75 -19.75 -19.08
C ARG A 14 -9.96 -19.33 -17.63
N GLY A 15 -9.37 -20.07 -16.69
CA GLY A 15 -9.48 -19.80 -15.26
C GLY A 15 -8.20 -20.12 -14.53
N HIS A 16 -8.14 -19.68 -13.28
CA HIS A 16 -7.08 -20.00 -12.32
C HIS A 16 -7.65 -20.86 -11.21
N LYS A 17 -6.96 -21.96 -10.90
CA LYS A 17 -7.25 -22.76 -9.70
C LYS A 17 -6.49 -22.17 -8.51
N SER A 18 -7.22 -21.58 -7.57
CA SER A 18 -6.65 -21.01 -6.35
C SER A 18 -6.04 -22.10 -5.46
N PHE A 19 -5.26 -21.67 -4.46
CA PHE A 19 -4.67 -22.59 -3.47
C PHE A 19 -5.73 -23.41 -2.72
N ALA A 20 -6.92 -22.84 -2.48
CA ALA A 20 -8.06 -23.52 -1.86
C ALA A 20 -8.78 -24.49 -2.82
N GLY A 21 -8.32 -24.62 -4.07
CA GLY A 21 -8.86 -25.54 -5.07
C GLY A 21 -10.06 -25.00 -5.86
N HIS A 22 -10.53 -23.78 -5.56
CA HIS A 22 -11.60 -23.12 -6.30
C HIS A 22 -11.08 -22.64 -7.66
N VAL A 23 -11.91 -22.76 -8.70
CA VAL A 23 -11.62 -22.19 -10.02
C VAL A 23 -12.31 -20.85 -10.15
N PHE A 24 -11.52 -19.81 -10.37
CA PHE A 24 -12.00 -18.47 -10.72
C PHE A 24 -11.76 -18.22 -12.20
N TRP A 25 -12.75 -17.66 -12.89
CA TRP A 25 -12.69 -17.48 -14.34
C TRP A 25 -12.15 -16.12 -14.72
N GLN A 26 -11.36 -16.06 -15.79
CA GLN A 26 -10.72 -14.84 -16.24
C GLN A 26 -11.72 -13.72 -16.55
N ASP A 27 -12.79 -14.05 -17.26
CA ASP A 27 -13.85 -13.14 -17.71
C ASP A 27 -14.66 -12.53 -16.54
N GLU A 28 -14.71 -13.22 -15.40
CA GLU A 28 -15.44 -12.77 -14.21
C GLU A 28 -14.52 -12.10 -13.17
N THR A 29 -13.35 -12.69 -12.92
CA THR A 29 -12.53 -12.35 -11.74
C THR A 29 -11.27 -11.55 -12.08
N TYR A 30 -10.65 -11.78 -13.24
CA TYR A 30 -9.31 -11.27 -13.54
C TYR A 30 -9.23 -10.27 -14.71
N ASN A 31 -10.37 -9.91 -15.32
CA ASN A 31 -10.41 -9.02 -16.48
C ASN A 31 -10.81 -7.56 -16.16
N ASP A 32 -11.03 -7.23 -14.89
CA ASP A 32 -11.34 -5.87 -14.47
C ASP A 32 -10.06 -5.03 -14.33
N ASN A 33 -9.81 -4.15 -15.29
CA ASN A 33 -8.65 -3.25 -15.27
C ASN A 33 -8.99 -1.86 -14.68
N ARG A 34 -10.11 -1.71 -13.95
CA ARG A 34 -10.46 -0.43 -13.34
C ARG A 34 -9.52 -0.10 -12.18
N VAL A 35 -9.32 1.18 -12.00
CA VAL A 35 -8.59 1.76 -10.86
C VAL A 35 -9.50 2.81 -10.26
N LEU A 36 -9.75 2.74 -8.95
CA LEU A 36 -10.36 3.83 -8.24
C LEU A 36 -9.30 4.92 -8.08
N VAL A 37 -9.62 6.10 -8.57
CA VAL A 37 -8.77 7.30 -8.45
C VAL A 37 -9.51 8.31 -7.59
N HIS A 38 -8.82 8.88 -6.60
CA HIS A 38 -9.34 9.99 -5.81
C HIS A 38 -8.29 11.10 -5.70
N ILE A 39 -8.68 12.29 -6.13
CA ILE A 39 -7.92 13.53 -6.02
C ILE A 39 -8.74 14.47 -5.12
N PRO A 40 -8.26 14.79 -3.89
CA PRO A 40 -8.94 15.76 -3.04
C PRO A 40 -9.11 17.12 -3.74
N GLU A 41 -10.21 17.82 -3.47
CA GLU A 41 -10.49 19.14 -4.07
C GLU A 41 -9.38 20.17 -3.81
N ASN A 42 -8.74 20.09 -2.64
CA ASN A 42 -7.64 20.95 -2.22
C ASN A 42 -6.24 20.40 -2.61
N PHE A 43 -6.17 19.34 -3.41
CA PHE A 43 -4.91 18.81 -3.90
C PHE A 43 -4.21 19.82 -4.81
N ASP A 44 -2.90 19.98 -4.61
CA ASP A 44 -2.09 20.91 -5.38
C ASP A 44 -0.82 20.20 -5.88
N VAL A 45 -0.78 19.95 -7.19
CA VAL A 45 0.32 19.24 -7.85
C VAL A 45 1.66 19.97 -7.73
N LYS A 46 1.66 21.29 -7.44
CA LYS A 46 2.85 22.13 -7.33
C LYS A 46 3.46 22.08 -5.93
N LYS A 47 2.74 21.53 -4.94
CA LYS A 47 3.25 21.33 -3.58
C LYS A 47 3.81 19.91 -3.42
N PRO A 48 4.71 19.68 -2.44
CA PRO A 48 5.12 18.34 -2.07
C PRO A 48 3.89 17.47 -1.79
N ALA A 49 3.83 16.32 -2.45
CA ALA A 49 2.66 15.45 -2.48
C ALA A 49 3.08 13.98 -2.45
N VAL A 50 2.11 13.09 -2.20
CA VAL A 50 2.32 11.64 -2.21
C VAL A 50 1.22 10.93 -3.00
N ILE A 51 1.56 9.82 -3.63
CA ILE A 51 0.57 8.89 -4.18
C ILE A 51 0.41 7.74 -3.19
N VAL A 52 -0.82 7.53 -2.72
CA VAL A 52 -1.21 6.36 -1.94
C VAL A 52 -1.70 5.29 -2.91
N VAL A 53 -1.04 4.14 -2.93
CA VAL A 53 -1.53 2.95 -3.63
C VAL A 53 -2.14 2.00 -2.61
N PHE A 54 -3.43 1.69 -2.75
CA PHE A 54 -4.15 0.80 -1.86
C PHE A 54 -4.45 -0.53 -2.56
N PHE A 55 -3.88 -1.62 -2.03
CA PHE A 55 -4.19 -2.98 -2.43
C PHE A 55 -5.22 -3.57 -1.47
N HIS A 56 -6.42 -3.83 -1.99
CA HIS A 56 -7.55 -4.31 -1.20
C HIS A 56 -7.43 -5.79 -0.84
N GLY A 57 -8.25 -6.22 0.13
CA GLY A 57 -8.35 -7.61 0.56
C GLY A 57 -9.19 -8.48 -0.37
N ASN A 58 -9.26 -9.76 -0.05
CA ASN A 58 -10.05 -10.73 -0.81
C ASN A 58 -11.56 -10.42 -0.74
N GLY A 59 -12.29 -10.84 -1.77
CA GLY A 59 -13.74 -10.68 -1.83
C GLY A 59 -14.15 -9.22 -1.84
N ALA A 60 -13.38 -8.36 -2.50
CA ALA A 60 -13.64 -6.92 -2.55
C ALA A 60 -13.92 -6.43 -3.97
N THR A 61 -14.76 -5.40 -4.04
CA THR A 61 -14.89 -4.54 -5.22
C THR A 61 -14.52 -3.10 -4.84
N LEU A 62 -14.02 -2.33 -5.81
CA LEU A 62 -13.65 -0.93 -5.57
C LEU A 62 -14.79 -0.09 -4.98
N VAL A 63 -16.02 -0.29 -5.46
CA VAL A 63 -17.18 0.50 -5.05
C VAL A 63 -17.65 0.09 -3.66
N ARG A 64 -18.01 -1.20 -3.48
CA ARG A 64 -18.60 -1.69 -2.23
C ARG A 64 -17.62 -1.59 -1.07
N ASP A 65 -16.35 -1.93 -1.30
CA ASP A 65 -15.41 -2.12 -0.21
C ASP A 65 -14.48 -0.92 -0.06
N VAL A 66 -13.75 -0.52 -1.11
CA VAL A 66 -12.75 0.55 -1.00
C VAL A 66 -13.41 1.91 -0.78
N ARG A 67 -14.44 2.24 -1.57
CA ARG A 67 -15.17 3.51 -1.44
C ARG A 67 -16.14 3.52 -0.26
N ASP A 68 -17.06 2.55 -0.20
CA ASP A 68 -18.23 2.64 0.68
C ASP A 68 -17.98 2.06 2.08
N ARG A 69 -17.39 0.86 2.19
CA ARG A 69 -17.16 0.21 3.50
C ARG A 69 -15.92 0.74 4.22
N GLN A 70 -14.81 0.88 3.50
CA GLN A 70 -13.51 1.22 4.06
C GLN A 70 -13.23 2.73 4.03
N LEU A 71 -14.06 3.49 3.31
CA LEU A 71 -14.05 4.95 3.29
C LEU A 71 -12.69 5.54 2.85
N LEU A 72 -11.92 4.85 2.00
CA LEU A 72 -10.56 5.29 1.65
C LEU A 72 -10.53 6.72 1.09
N PRO A 73 -11.35 7.11 0.10
CA PRO A 73 -11.37 8.49 -0.39
C PRO A 73 -11.60 9.53 0.72
N ARG A 74 -12.50 9.21 1.67
CA ARG A 74 -12.78 10.06 2.83
C ARG A 74 -11.56 10.16 3.74
N GLN A 75 -10.90 9.05 4.07
CA GLN A 75 -9.71 9.06 4.92
C GLN A 75 -8.57 9.89 4.30
N ILE A 76 -8.41 9.84 2.98
CA ILE A 76 -7.44 10.67 2.25
C ILE A 76 -7.80 12.15 2.38
N THR A 77 -9.04 12.53 2.07
CA THR A 77 -9.50 13.93 2.18
C THR A 77 -9.39 14.46 3.61
N GLU A 78 -9.87 13.72 4.60
CA GLU A 78 -9.88 14.13 6.01
C GLU A 78 -8.48 14.14 6.65
N SER A 79 -7.47 13.58 5.99
CA SER A 79 -6.08 13.71 6.44
C SER A 79 -5.55 15.14 6.29
N GLY A 80 -6.11 15.92 5.36
CA GLY A 80 -5.60 17.24 4.99
C GLY A 80 -4.20 17.23 4.34
N VAL A 81 -3.62 16.05 4.13
CA VAL A 81 -2.33 15.87 3.47
C VAL A 81 -2.51 15.96 1.97
N ASN A 82 -1.53 16.56 1.29
CA ASN A 82 -1.52 16.67 -0.17
C ASN A 82 -1.25 15.29 -0.81
N ALA A 83 -2.29 14.47 -0.91
CA ALA A 83 -2.19 13.07 -1.31
C ALA A 83 -3.29 12.70 -2.32
N VAL A 84 -2.96 11.86 -3.30
CA VAL A 84 -3.94 11.21 -4.18
C VAL A 84 -3.98 9.71 -3.92
N LEU A 85 -5.11 9.07 -4.20
CA LEU A 85 -5.29 7.64 -4.04
C LEU A 85 -5.45 6.94 -5.39
N LEU A 86 -4.77 5.81 -5.52
CA LEU A 86 -4.94 4.81 -6.56
C LEU A 86 -5.25 3.47 -5.91
N ALA A 87 -6.40 2.86 -6.23
CA ALA A 87 -6.70 1.50 -5.83
C ALA A 87 -7.04 0.67 -7.07
N PRO A 88 -6.11 -0.14 -7.59
CA PRO A 88 -6.42 -1.04 -8.70
C PRO A 88 -7.38 -2.13 -8.23
N GLN A 89 -8.31 -2.51 -9.09
CA GLN A 89 -9.08 -3.72 -8.89
C GLN A 89 -8.14 -4.93 -9.06
N LEU A 90 -8.09 -5.79 -8.05
CA LEU A 90 -7.43 -7.10 -8.10
C LEU A 90 -8.48 -8.15 -8.47
N ALA A 91 -8.36 -9.38 -7.98
CA ALA A 91 -9.38 -10.42 -8.16
C ALA A 91 -10.76 -9.89 -7.70
N VAL A 92 -11.68 -9.70 -8.65
CA VAL A 92 -13.00 -9.10 -8.38
C VAL A 92 -13.84 -10.06 -7.55
N ASP A 93 -14.24 -9.61 -6.37
CA ASP A 93 -15.18 -10.31 -5.48
C ASP A 93 -14.82 -11.79 -5.25
N ALA A 94 -13.52 -12.10 -5.23
CA ALA A 94 -13.01 -13.47 -5.14
C ALA A 94 -12.11 -13.67 -3.91
N ALA A 95 -12.17 -14.88 -3.34
CA ALA A 95 -11.31 -15.31 -2.24
C ALA A 95 -9.90 -15.64 -2.72
N ASP A 96 -9.24 -14.69 -3.39
CA ASP A 96 -7.97 -14.89 -4.07
C ASP A 96 -7.07 -13.64 -3.97
N SER A 97 -5.89 -13.83 -3.38
CA SER A 97 -4.90 -12.78 -3.18
C SER A 97 -3.97 -12.57 -4.37
N SER A 98 -4.21 -13.24 -5.50
CA SER A 98 -3.38 -13.19 -6.70
C SER A 98 -2.98 -11.76 -7.09
N ALA A 99 -1.67 -11.52 -7.22
CA ALA A 99 -1.13 -10.19 -7.52
C ALA A 99 -1.34 -9.78 -8.98
N GLY A 100 -1.87 -10.67 -9.83
CA GLY A 100 -2.15 -10.39 -11.23
C GLY A 100 -0.91 -9.90 -11.98
N LYS A 101 -1.02 -8.74 -12.66
CA LYS A 101 0.09 -8.14 -13.41
C LYS A 101 1.26 -7.69 -12.54
N PHE A 102 1.09 -7.58 -11.21
CA PHE A 102 2.17 -7.21 -10.29
C PHE A 102 3.19 -8.35 -10.06
N TRP A 103 2.87 -9.60 -10.43
CA TRP A 103 3.85 -10.70 -10.48
C TRP A 103 4.86 -10.58 -11.61
N GLN A 104 4.59 -9.72 -12.59
CA GLN A 104 5.51 -9.51 -13.70
C GLN A 104 6.60 -8.53 -13.27
N GLU A 105 7.83 -8.80 -13.70
CA GLU A 105 8.93 -7.87 -13.52
C GLU A 105 8.56 -6.48 -14.06
N GLY A 106 8.81 -5.44 -13.25
CA GLY A 106 8.45 -4.06 -13.54
C GLY A 106 6.95 -3.77 -13.60
N GLY A 107 6.08 -4.68 -13.16
CA GLY A 107 4.62 -4.53 -13.23
C GLY A 107 4.13 -3.28 -12.51
N PHE A 108 4.64 -3.04 -11.29
CA PHE A 108 4.29 -1.85 -10.52
C PHE A 108 4.78 -0.55 -11.18
N LYS A 109 5.98 -0.55 -11.76
CA LYS A 109 6.51 0.58 -12.54
C LYS A 109 5.60 0.95 -13.71
N ARG A 110 5.13 -0.05 -14.47
CA ARG A 110 4.19 0.15 -15.59
C ARG A 110 2.87 0.75 -15.10
N PHE A 111 2.29 0.16 -14.05
CA PHE A 111 1.08 0.66 -13.42
C PHE A 111 1.21 2.14 -12.99
N MET A 112 2.33 2.50 -12.35
CA MET A 112 2.58 3.86 -11.90
C MET A 112 2.81 4.85 -13.05
N ALA A 113 3.44 4.41 -14.15
CA ALA A 113 3.62 5.24 -15.34
C ALA A 113 2.27 5.54 -16.02
N GLU A 114 1.44 4.52 -16.24
CA GLU A 114 0.09 4.69 -16.78
C GLU A 114 -0.78 5.57 -15.87
N SER A 115 -0.73 5.33 -14.55
CA SER A 115 -1.49 6.11 -13.58
C SER A 115 -1.07 7.58 -13.56
N ALA A 116 0.22 7.90 -13.69
CA ALA A 116 0.69 9.28 -13.75
C ALA A 116 0.16 10.03 -14.98
N GLU A 117 0.11 9.37 -16.14
CA GLU A 117 -0.49 9.94 -17.36
C GLU A 117 -1.99 10.18 -17.19
N HIS A 118 -2.72 9.22 -16.61
CA HIS A 118 -4.15 9.36 -16.34
C HIS A 118 -4.44 10.46 -15.31
N LEU A 119 -3.69 10.51 -14.20
CA LEU A 119 -3.80 11.57 -13.20
C LEU A 119 -3.49 12.95 -13.80
N GLY A 120 -2.46 13.05 -14.64
CA GLY A 120 -2.14 14.29 -15.35
C GLY A 120 -3.28 14.78 -16.24
N ARG A 121 -3.91 13.87 -17.00
CA ARG A 121 -5.10 14.18 -17.82
C ARG A 121 -6.30 14.60 -16.98
N LEU A 122 -6.57 13.91 -15.86
CA LEU A 122 -7.68 14.24 -14.96
C LEU A 122 -7.48 15.59 -14.27
N TYR A 123 -6.24 15.91 -13.90
CA TYR A 123 -5.91 17.17 -13.22
C TYR A 123 -5.90 18.36 -14.18
N GLY A 124 -5.52 18.15 -15.45
CA GLY A 124 -5.71 19.13 -16.53
C GLY A 124 -4.67 20.26 -16.61
N GLU A 125 -3.62 20.25 -15.79
CA GLU A 125 -2.52 21.22 -15.89
C GLU A 125 -1.33 20.72 -16.71
N PRO A 126 -0.67 21.59 -17.51
CA PRO A 126 0.59 21.25 -18.18
C PRO A 126 1.66 20.77 -17.20
N GLY A 127 2.31 19.66 -17.53
CA GLY A 127 3.38 19.09 -16.70
C GLY A 127 2.90 18.27 -15.48
N ALA A 128 1.59 18.21 -15.21
CA ALA A 128 1.06 17.43 -14.09
C ALA A 128 1.43 15.94 -14.15
N ALA A 129 1.39 15.32 -15.34
CA ALA A 129 1.81 13.93 -15.53
C ALA A 129 3.26 13.69 -15.07
N LYS A 130 4.17 14.60 -15.45
CA LYS A 130 5.58 14.55 -15.02
C LYS A 130 5.71 14.73 -13.51
N ALA A 131 4.89 15.58 -12.89
CA ALA A 131 4.89 15.74 -11.44
C ALA A 131 4.44 14.43 -10.75
N PHE A 132 3.30 13.85 -11.14
CA PHE A 132 2.83 12.55 -10.61
C PHE A 132 3.84 11.42 -10.84
N ALA A 133 4.52 11.40 -11.99
CA ALA A 133 5.56 10.42 -12.31
C ALA A 133 6.80 10.51 -11.40
N ASN A 134 6.98 11.60 -10.65
CA ASN A 134 8.10 11.78 -9.72
C ASN A 134 7.67 11.77 -8.24
N MET A 135 6.38 11.76 -7.94
CA MET A 135 5.89 11.79 -6.55
C MET A 135 6.35 10.55 -5.76
N PRO A 136 6.64 10.70 -4.46
CA PRO A 136 6.83 9.56 -3.56
C PRO A 136 5.55 8.73 -3.45
N ILE A 137 5.74 7.45 -3.12
CA ILE A 137 4.65 6.46 -3.05
C ILE A 137 4.54 5.92 -1.63
N VAL A 138 3.31 5.82 -1.12
CA VAL A 138 2.97 5.02 0.06
C VAL A 138 2.10 3.86 -0.40
N ILE A 139 2.53 2.63 -0.13
CA ILE A 139 1.74 1.43 -0.44
C ILE A 139 1.03 0.98 0.83
N ILE A 140 -0.27 0.74 0.73
CA ILE A 140 -1.09 0.20 1.82
C ILE A 140 -1.68 -1.13 1.33
N GLY A 141 -1.32 -2.22 2.00
CA GLY A 141 -1.88 -3.56 1.76
C GLY A 141 -2.82 -3.95 2.89
N TYR A 142 -4.07 -4.26 2.56
CA TYR A 142 -5.03 -4.80 3.52
C TYR A 142 -5.34 -6.25 3.21
N SER A 143 -5.29 -7.14 4.21
CA SER A 143 -5.63 -8.55 4.06
C SER A 143 -4.88 -9.20 2.88
N GLY A 144 -5.60 -9.75 1.89
CA GLY A 144 -5.04 -10.29 0.63
C GLY A 144 -4.16 -9.33 -0.18
N GLY A 145 -4.26 -8.01 0.05
CA GLY A 145 -3.42 -6.99 -0.57
C GLY A 145 -1.93 -7.09 -0.23
N PHE A 146 -1.53 -7.96 0.70
CA PHE A 146 -0.12 -8.21 1.02
C PHE A 146 0.67 -8.75 -0.18
N LEU A 147 0.06 -9.60 -1.01
CA LEU A 147 0.77 -10.26 -2.10
C LEU A 147 1.14 -9.28 -3.22
N PRO A 148 0.23 -8.45 -3.77
CA PRO A 148 0.62 -7.39 -4.69
C PRO A 148 1.54 -6.35 -4.05
N THR A 149 1.44 -6.10 -2.74
CA THR A 149 2.41 -5.25 -2.03
C THR A 149 3.81 -5.86 -2.12
N ALA A 150 3.99 -7.11 -1.69
CA ALA A 150 5.28 -7.78 -1.64
C ALA A 150 5.97 -7.82 -3.01
N TYR A 151 5.24 -8.18 -4.07
CA TYR A 151 5.77 -8.22 -5.43
C TYR A 151 6.04 -6.82 -6.02
N SER A 152 5.26 -5.82 -5.65
CA SER A 152 5.53 -4.42 -6.04
C SER A 152 6.82 -3.89 -5.41
N LEU A 153 7.17 -4.35 -4.21
CA LEU A 153 8.42 -3.98 -3.53
C LEU A 153 9.64 -4.72 -4.10
N ASP A 154 9.49 -6.02 -4.38
CA ASP A 154 10.59 -6.90 -4.76
C ASP A 154 10.98 -6.74 -6.24
N ILE A 155 10.03 -6.95 -7.16
CA ILE A 155 10.28 -6.94 -8.61
C ILE A 155 9.53 -5.82 -9.34
N GLY A 156 8.85 -4.94 -8.60
CA GLY A 156 7.99 -3.91 -9.18
C GLY A 156 8.73 -2.79 -9.93
N GLY A 157 10.04 -2.62 -9.71
CA GLY A 157 10.88 -1.69 -10.49
C GLY A 157 10.80 -0.20 -10.09
N THR A 158 10.10 0.14 -9.01
CA THR A 158 10.03 1.51 -8.44
C THR A 158 10.21 1.56 -6.93
N ALA A 159 10.83 0.54 -6.32
CA ALA A 159 11.04 0.45 -4.88
C ALA A 159 11.70 1.72 -4.30
N GLY A 160 12.64 2.32 -5.02
CA GLY A 160 13.32 3.57 -4.62
C GLY A 160 12.43 4.82 -4.54
N ARG A 161 11.20 4.79 -5.10
CA ARG A 161 10.17 5.84 -4.92
C ARG A 161 9.20 5.54 -3.76
N VAL A 162 9.17 4.30 -3.27
CA VAL A 162 8.32 3.92 -2.15
C VAL A 162 8.95 4.48 -0.87
N ARG A 163 8.19 5.31 -0.16
CA ARG A 163 8.58 5.99 1.08
C ARG A 163 7.75 5.56 2.29
N GLY A 164 6.72 4.75 2.08
CA GLY A 164 5.97 4.12 3.16
C GLY A 164 5.36 2.81 2.70
N VAL A 165 5.40 1.81 3.57
CA VAL A 165 4.65 0.56 3.43
C VAL A 165 3.82 0.38 4.69
N VAL A 166 2.51 0.18 4.54
CA VAL A 166 1.58 -0.07 5.63
C VAL A 166 0.84 -1.36 5.35
N LEU A 167 0.92 -2.31 6.27
CA LEU A 167 0.18 -3.56 6.22
C LEU A 167 -0.90 -3.54 7.30
N LEU A 168 -2.14 -3.73 6.87
CA LEU A 168 -3.33 -3.71 7.70
C LEU A 168 -3.87 -5.14 7.78
N ASP A 169 -3.53 -5.85 8.86
CA ASP A 169 -3.86 -7.25 9.12
C ASP A 169 -3.60 -8.14 7.90
N ALA A 170 -2.36 -8.04 7.39
CA ALA A 170 -2.00 -8.48 6.04
C ALA A 170 -0.73 -9.35 5.97
N VAL A 171 0.07 -9.50 7.04
CA VAL A 171 1.32 -10.26 6.97
C VAL A 171 1.00 -11.78 6.96
N TYR A 172 0.59 -12.32 5.81
CA TYR A 172 0.30 -13.74 5.63
C TYR A 172 1.49 -14.54 5.08
N GLY A 173 2.54 -13.88 4.61
CA GLY A 173 3.72 -14.51 4.01
C GLY A 173 4.58 -13.49 3.24
N GLN A 174 5.49 -13.99 2.40
CA GLN A 174 6.47 -13.16 1.67
C GLN A 174 7.36 -12.29 2.58
N LEU A 175 7.67 -12.82 3.78
CA LEU A 175 8.37 -12.07 4.83
C LEU A 175 9.75 -11.60 4.36
N ASP A 176 10.42 -12.43 3.55
CA ASP A 176 11.70 -12.13 2.91
C ASP A 176 11.62 -10.82 2.11
N LYS A 177 10.57 -10.65 1.30
CA LYS A 177 10.38 -9.46 0.45
C LYS A 177 10.19 -8.21 1.29
N PHE A 178 9.39 -8.30 2.35
CA PHE A 178 9.18 -7.18 3.27
C PHE A 178 10.46 -6.83 4.03
N ALA A 179 11.16 -7.82 4.61
CA ALA A 179 12.41 -7.59 5.32
C ALA A 179 13.50 -7.02 4.41
N SER A 180 13.63 -7.53 3.18
CA SER A 180 14.57 -7.00 2.19
C SER A 180 14.25 -5.56 1.80
N TRP A 181 12.98 -5.19 1.65
CA TRP A 181 12.64 -3.79 1.41
C TRP A 181 12.97 -2.88 2.61
N ILE A 182 12.66 -3.32 3.83
CA ILE A 182 12.95 -2.57 5.07
C ILE A 182 14.46 -2.35 5.24
N GLU A 183 15.26 -3.39 4.96
CA GLU A 183 16.72 -3.34 5.03
C GLU A 183 17.29 -2.35 4.01
N ASN A 184 16.86 -2.45 2.75
CA ASN A 184 17.46 -1.70 1.65
C ASN A 184 16.88 -0.30 1.44
N ASN A 185 15.77 0.06 2.10
CA ASN A 185 15.08 1.34 1.88
C ASN A 185 14.81 2.11 3.19
N ARG A 186 15.89 2.48 3.88
CA ARG A 186 15.83 3.28 5.12
C ARG A 186 15.34 4.72 4.93
N ALA A 187 15.16 5.16 3.68
CA ALA A 187 14.52 6.44 3.37
C ALA A 187 12.98 6.40 3.52
N GLY A 188 12.38 5.21 3.63
CA GLY A 188 10.96 5.02 3.90
C GLY A 188 10.67 4.56 5.33
N PHE A 189 9.39 4.50 5.70
CA PHE A 189 8.91 3.88 6.93
C PHE A 189 8.13 2.59 6.65
N PHE A 190 8.03 1.72 7.65
CA PHE A 190 7.24 0.51 7.62
C PHE A 190 6.30 0.46 8.83
N VAL A 191 5.05 0.08 8.59
CA VAL A 191 4.06 -0.20 9.63
C VAL A 191 3.39 -1.53 9.31
N SER A 192 3.36 -2.44 10.26
CA SER A 192 2.37 -3.53 10.28
C SER A 192 1.48 -3.34 11.49
N SER A 193 0.17 -3.33 11.29
CA SER A 193 -0.77 -3.49 12.40
C SER A 193 -1.60 -4.72 12.13
N TYR A 194 -1.76 -5.55 13.15
CA TYR A 194 -2.29 -6.89 13.00
C TYR A 194 -3.20 -7.30 14.15
N THR A 195 -4.08 -8.24 13.85
CA THR A 195 -4.82 -9.01 14.85
C THR A 195 -4.05 -10.28 15.23
N HIS A 196 -4.58 -11.02 16.20
CA HIS A 196 -4.08 -12.36 16.53
C HIS A 196 -4.01 -13.33 15.32
N TYR A 197 -4.75 -13.08 14.22
CA TYR A 197 -4.73 -13.95 13.04
C TYR A 197 -3.39 -13.91 12.27
N THR A 198 -2.68 -12.78 12.23
CA THR A 198 -1.37 -12.68 11.58
C THR A 198 -0.19 -12.54 12.55
N ALA A 199 -0.47 -12.43 13.85
CA ALA A 199 0.54 -12.24 14.91
C ALA A 199 1.76 -13.15 14.81
N ARG A 200 1.60 -14.44 14.45
CA ARG A 200 2.74 -15.35 14.26
C ARG A 200 3.71 -14.83 13.19
N HIS A 201 3.20 -14.47 12.01
CA HIS A 201 4.03 -14.00 10.91
C HIS A 201 4.58 -12.59 11.16
N ASP A 202 3.82 -11.73 11.84
CA ASP A 202 4.29 -10.42 12.28
C ASP A 202 5.48 -10.58 13.24
N HIS A 203 5.40 -11.46 14.24
CA HIS A 203 6.52 -11.77 15.13
C HIS A 203 7.72 -12.35 14.39
N GLU A 204 7.52 -13.25 13.42
CA GLU A 204 8.60 -13.78 12.57
C GLU A 204 9.29 -12.66 11.78
N LEU A 205 8.51 -11.76 11.16
CA LEU A 205 9.05 -10.62 10.45
C LEU A 205 9.80 -9.66 11.38
N MET A 206 9.28 -9.40 12.59
CA MET A 206 9.98 -8.61 13.60
C MET A 206 11.33 -9.21 13.98
N GLN A 207 11.42 -10.54 14.13
CA GLN A 207 12.70 -11.21 14.41
C GLN A 207 13.68 -11.05 13.25
N MET A 208 13.25 -11.31 12.01
CA MET A 208 14.08 -11.12 10.82
C MET A 208 14.64 -9.69 10.70
N ILE A 209 13.84 -8.68 11.06
CA ILE A 209 14.26 -7.28 11.05
C ILE A 209 15.27 -6.99 12.18
N LYS A 210 15.03 -7.52 13.39
CA LYS A 210 15.93 -7.37 14.55
C LYS A 210 17.28 -8.04 14.31
N GLU A 211 17.30 -9.23 13.69
CA GLU A 211 18.53 -9.95 13.31
C GLU A 211 19.41 -9.15 12.34
N LYS A 212 18.80 -8.26 11.54
CA LYS A 212 19.50 -7.31 10.65
C LYS A 212 19.96 -6.03 11.37
N GLY A 213 19.83 -5.95 12.70
CA GLY A 213 20.21 -4.79 13.50
C GLY A 213 19.27 -3.58 13.32
N ILE A 214 18.06 -3.78 12.80
CA ILE A 214 17.10 -2.71 12.58
C ILE A 214 16.15 -2.62 13.78
N ALA A 215 16.06 -1.44 14.38
CA ALA A 215 15.18 -1.21 15.52
C ALA A 215 13.70 -1.32 15.10
N VAL A 216 12.96 -2.14 15.84
CA VAL A 216 11.50 -2.28 15.74
C VAL A 216 10.87 -1.57 16.94
N SER A 217 9.79 -0.84 16.69
CA SER A 217 8.96 -0.25 17.74
C SER A 217 7.59 -0.89 17.76
N GLU A 218 7.00 -0.97 18.94
CA GLU A 218 5.60 -1.40 19.11
C GLU A 218 4.68 -0.22 19.45
N ASP A 219 5.13 0.99 19.11
CA ASP A 219 4.49 2.25 19.46
C ASP A 219 4.26 3.09 18.19
N MET A 220 2.99 3.43 17.98
CA MET A 220 2.47 4.17 16.84
C MET A 220 2.18 5.64 17.15
N ASP A 221 2.38 6.12 18.39
CA ASP A 221 2.02 7.48 18.79
C ASP A 221 2.91 8.55 18.12
N GLY A 222 4.17 8.20 17.83
CA GLY A 222 5.14 9.11 17.23
C GLY A 222 4.98 9.37 15.71
N PRO A 223 5.69 10.38 15.16
CA PRO A 223 5.75 10.63 13.72
C PRO A 223 6.40 9.47 12.93
N LEU A 224 5.88 9.19 11.74
CA LEU A 224 6.41 8.16 10.83
C LEU A 224 7.56 8.72 9.99
N LYS A 225 8.73 8.85 10.62
CA LYS A 225 9.97 9.34 10.00
C LYS A 225 10.69 8.25 9.18
N PRO A 226 11.56 8.63 8.22
CA PRO A 226 12.41 7.67 7.51
C PRO A 226 13.14 6.70 8.45
N GLY A 227 13.13 5.42 8.08
CA GLY A 227 13.79 4.33 8.79
C GLY A 227 13.02 3.80 9.99
N ARG A 228 11.84 4.36 10.32
CA ARG A 228 10.96 3.87 11.39
C ARG A 228 10.26 2.59 10.95
N VAL A 229 10.30 1.59 11.81
CA VAL A 229 9.63 0.29 11.64
C VAL A 229 8.72 0.09 12.85
N VAL A 230 7.42 -0.04 12.62
CA VAL A 230 6.41 -0.16 13.67
C VAL A 230 5.57 -1.41 13.48
N PHE A 231 5.31 -2.11 14.57
CA PHE A 231 4.42 -3.26 14.65
C PHE A 231 3.39 -3.02 15.74
N VAL A 232 2.09 -3.07 15.44
CA VAL A 232 1.03 -2.86 16.44
C VAL A 232 0.04 -4.00 16.42
N GLU A 233 0.07 -4.82 17.45
CA GLU A 233 -1.00 -5.77 17.73
C GLU A 233 -2.21 -5.02 18.29
N THR A 234 -3.37 -5.18 17.65
CA THR A 234 -4.62 -4.60 18.14
C THR A 234 -5.32 -5.53 19.11
N GLY A 235 -5.92 -4.96 20.16
CA GLY A 235 -6.60 -5.70 21.22
C GLY A 235 -7.94 -6.33 20.83
N GLU A 236 -8.57 -6.98 21.81
CA GLU A 236 -9.86 -7.63 21.67
C GLU A 236 -10.96 -6.66 21.19
N GLY A 237 -11.87 -7.16 20.34
CA GLY A 237 -12.96 -6.39 19.76
C GLY A 237 -12.64 -5.74 18.41
N ILE A 238 -11.36 -5.61 18.03
CA ILE A 238 -10.98 -5.23 16.66
C ILE A 238 -11.07 -6.44 15.75
N THR A 239 -11.83 -6.31 14.65
CA THR A 239 -12.04 -7.41 13.71
C THR A 239 -11.34 -7.16 12.39
N HIS A 240 -10.87 -8.24 11.76
CA HIS A 240 -10.26 -8.22 10.42
C HIS A 240 -11.10 -7.43 9.41
N ARG A 241 -12.43 -7.58 9.43
CA ARG A 241 -13.34 -6.97 8.43
C ARG A 241 -13.33 -5.44 8.46
N ASN A 242 -13.18 -4.85 9.65
CA ASN A 242 -13.25 -3.41 9.84
C ASN A 242 -11.87 -2.76 9.94
N TYR A 243 -10.79 -3.52 9.71
CA TYR A 243 -9.41 -3.11 10.02
C TYR A 243 -8.95 -1.82 9.33
N VAL A 244 -9.51 -1.51 8.17
CA VAL A 244 -9.19 -0.27 7.43
C VAL A 244 -9.90 0.96 8.01
N THR A 245 -10.94 0.77 8.81
CA THR A 245 -11.68 1.84 9.49
C THR A 245 -11.43 1.87 11.00
N GLN A 246 -11.02 0.74 11.59
CA GLN A 246 -10.80 0.54 13.02
C GLN A 246 -9.63 -0.42 13.22
N ALA A 247 -8.49 0.09 13.65
CA ALA A 247 -7.30 -0.69 14.03
C ALA A 247 -6.77 -0.17 15.37
N TRP A 248 -5.54 0.34 15.42
CA TRP A 248 -5.02 1.07 16.58
C TRP A 248 -5.72 2.42 16.82
N THR A 249 -6.45 2.90 15.81
CA THR A 249 -7.20 4.14 15.79
C THR A 249 -8.41 4.01 14.87
N GLU A 250 -9.32 4.98 14.95
CA GLU A 250 -10.33 5.19 13.91
C GLU A 250 -9.69 5.82 12.67
N ASN A 251 -10.00 5.29 11.49
CA ASN A 251 -9.43 5.74 10.21
C ASN A 251 -7.89 5.66 10.15
N PRO A 252 -7.30 4.45 10.28
CA PRO A 252 -5.85 4.25 10.31
C PRO A 252 -5.09 4.84 9.11
N VAL A 253 -5.69 4.90 7.91
CA VAL A 253 -5.02 5.49 6.74
C VAL A 253 -4.88 6.99 6.89
N ARG A 254 -5.89 7.66 7.45
CA ARG A 254 -5.83 9.08 7.78
C ARG A 254 -4.70 9.35 8.78
N ASP A 255 -4.64 8.55 9.85
CA ASP A 255 -3.65 8.71 10.92
C ASP A 255 -2.20 8.51 10.41
N VAL A 256 -1.96 7.49 9.60
CA VAL A 256 -0.66 7.28 8.91
C VAL A 256 -0.24 8.53 8.14
N LEU A 257 -1.14 9.10 7.34
CA LEU A 257 -0.83 10.26 6.51
C LEU A 257 -0.49 11.48 7.37
N VAL A 258 -1.24 11.73 8.44
CA VAL A 258 -0.98 12.81 9.40
C VAL A 258 0.39 12.63 10.06
N LYS A 259 0.72 11.43 10.55
CA LYS A 259 2.00 11.14 11.20
C LYS A 259 3.18 11.24 10.23
N MET A 260 2.99 10.86 8.98
CA MET A 260 3.98 11.06 7.91
C MET A 260 4.21 12.55 7.63
N ALA A 261 3.14 13.35 7.51
CA ALA A 261 3.26 14.78 7.28
C ALA A 261 3.94 15.50 8.46
N ALA A 262 3.62 15.12 9.69
CA ALA A 262 4.27 15.63 10.90
C ALA A 262 5.80 15.39 10.88
N ALA A 263 6.24 14.19 10.45
CA ALA A 263 7.66 13.88 10.32
C ALA A 263 8.36 14.76 9.28
N GLN A 264 7.71 15.07 8.16
CA GLN A 264 8.28 15.95 7.13
C GLN A 264 8.42 17.40 7.62
N SER A 265 7.42 17.90 8.35
CA SER A 265 7.46 19.24 8.93
C SER A 265 8.58 19.38 9.96
N ALA A 266 8.75 18.39 10.84
CA ALA A 266 9.85 18.37 11.81
C ALA A 266 11.23 18.40 11.12
N ASN A 267 11.41 17.62 10.06
CA ASN A 267 12.65 17.61 9.27
C ASN A 267 12.94 18.97 8.61
N ARG A 268 11.92 19.67 8.10
CA ARG A 268 12.10 21.01 7.52
C ARG A 268 12.50 22.05 8.55
N ILE A 269 11.92 22.01 9.75
CA ILE A 269 12.28 22.92 10.85
C ILE A 269 13.74 22.68 11.25
N ALA A 270 14.15 21.41 11.45
CA ALA A 270 15.52 21.06 11.81
C ALA A 270 16.56 21.46 10.74
N ALA A 271 16.21 21.34 9.45
CA ALA A 271 17.06 21.79 8.35
C ALA A 271 17.14 23.33 8.25
N GLY A 272 16.06 24.04 8.60
CA GLY A 272 16.04 25.50 8.65
C GLY A 272 16.89 26.07 9.79
N THR A 273 16.82 25.48 10.99
CA THR A 273 17.63 25.92 12.14
C THR A 273 19.12 25.66 11.96
N SER A 274 19.54 24.52 11.38
CA SER A 274 20.96 24.24 11.11
C SER A 274 21.58 25.19 10.07
N SER A 275 20.78 25.76 9.16
CA SER A 275 21.22 26.77 8.20
C SER A 275 21.36 28.19 8.79
N SER A 276 20.73 28.45 9.94
CA SER A 276 20.80 29.74 10.64
C SER A 276 21.96 29.86 11.63
N SER A 277 22.55 28.73 12.05
CA SER A 277 23.66 28.68 13.01
C SER A 277 25.06 28.80 12.39
N SER A 278 25.14 29.03 11.07
CA SER A 278 26.39 29.13 10.31
C SER A 278 26.62 30.51 9.69
N ARG A 279 26.20 31.58 10.38
CA ARG A 279 26.59 32.96 10.06
C ARG A 279 27.28 33.64 11.23
#